data_AF-A0AAD5X6A6-F1
#
_entry.id   AF-A0AAD5X6A6-F1
#
_cell.length_a   1.000
_cell.length_b   1.000
_cell.length_c   1.000
_cell.angle_alpha   90.00
_cell.angle_beta   90.00
_cell.angle_gamma   90.00
#
_symmetry.space_group_name_H-M   'P 1'
#
loop_
_entity.id
_entity.type
_entity.pdbx_description
1 polymer ?
#
loop_
_entity_poly.entity_id
_entity_poly.type
_entity_poly.pdbx_seq_one_letter_code
_entity_poly.pdbx_strand_id
1 'polypeptide(L)'
;MPSINFSNPTHQFLLICYFLDLILWTERFWRAATPTQQALNSKFSAVRTRKIIILLHILGGVLEIIMGAVAFFTMSPIAIYITLFCCLAIHTPTSIIMTPKVYGARRLMVPAYIACIALHVYCAIMTFKTFCGMWLTATIIVAHTYAFVRIFYVLLNWTNTTPGCEYTIAVLLAGAMTIPYVPTAQEYHLFFVAMLFIAIYASISSAVSYLKNGEIKPSEETPIPIANARLVRKRAAKREAEKRVSNYGTVVIETGLDNEVLVTPPVMGG
;
A
#
# COMPACT_ATOMS: atom_id res chain seq x y z
N MET A 1 -19.85 11.69 -27.36
CA MET A 1 -19.30 11.61 -25.98
C MET A 1 -20.15 10.62 -25.21
N PRO A 2 -19.59 9.64 -24.50
CA PRO A 2 -20.40 8.85 -23.59
C PRO A 2 -20.91 9.77 -22.48
N SER A 3 -22.22 9.96 -22.43
CA SER A 3 -22.86 10.62 -21.30
C SER A 3 -22.73 9.72 -20.06
N ILE A 4 -22.50 10.30 -18.88
CA ILE A 4 -22.70 9.57 -17.63
C ILE A 4 -24.12 8.99 -17.68
N ASN A 5 -24.22 7.66 -17.58
CA ASN A 5 -25.50 7.03 -17.35
C ASN A 5 -25.76 6.93 -15.84
N PHE A 6 -26.55 7.85 -15.29
CA PHE A 6 -26.92 7.83 -13.89
C PHE A 6 -27.84 6.66 -13.50
N SER A 7 -28.42 5.91 -14.45
CA SER A 7 -29.11 4.66 -14.13
C SER A 7 -28.16 3.45 -14.02
N ASN A 8 -26.89 3.61 -14.43
CA ASN A 8 -25.88 2.57 -14.31
C ASN A 8 -25.23 2.62 -12.92
N PRO A 9 -25.40 1.58 -12.07
CA PRO A 9 -24.85 1.57 -10.71
C PRO A 9 -23.32 1.66 -10.69
N THR A 10 -22.63 1.14 -11.71
CA THR A 10 -21.18 1.24 -11.82
C THR A 10 -20.73 2.69 -12.03
N HIS A 11 -21.48 3.47 -12.81
CA HIS A 11 -21.18 4.90 -13.00
C HIS A 11 -21.44 5.70 -11.72
N GLN A 12 -22.55 5.40 -11.03
CA GLN A 12 -22.84 6.01 -9.72
C GLN A 12 -21.74 5.70 -8.71
N PHE A 13 -21.31 4.44 -8.62
CA PHE A 13 -20.25 4.01 -7.72
C PHE A 13 -18.92 4.67 -8.06
N LEU A 14 -18.55 4.78 -9.35
CA LEU A 14 -17.36 5.49 -9.78
C LEU A 14 -17.37 6.96 -9.33
N LEU A 15 -18.51 7.66 -9.45
CA LEU A 15 -18.62 9.04 -8.98
C LEU A 15 -18.44 9.15 -7.47
N ILE A 16 -18.97 8.19 -6.70
CA ILE A 16 -18.75 8.10 -5.26
C ILE A 16 -17.25 7.92 -4.97
N CYS A 17 -16.55 7.05 -5.71
CA CYS A 17 -15.10 6.86 -5.57
C CYS A 17 -14.33 8.18 -5.73
N TYR A 18 -14.61 8.95 -6.79
CA TYR A 18 -13.96 10.24 -7.04
C TYR A 18 -14.27 11.28 -5.96
N PHE A 19 -15.52 11.34 -5.51
CA PHE A 19 -15.94 12.25 -4.45
C PHE A 19 -15.24 11.93 -3.12
N LEU A 20 -15.17 10.65 -2.76
CA LEU A 20 -14.48 10.18 -1.57
C LEU A 20 -12.98 10.47 -1.63
N ASP A 21 -12.36 10.26 -2.79
CA ASP A 21 -10.95 10.62 -2.98
C ASP A 21 -10.73 12.12 -2.81
N LEU A 22 -11.60 12.98 -3.36
CA LEU A 22 -11.51 14.42 -3.16
C LEU A 22 -11.56 14.79 -1.66
N ILE A 23 -12.43 14.16 -0.88
CA ILE A 23 -12.49 14.35 0.59
C ILE A 23 -11.18 13.91 1.24
N LEU A 24 -10.64 12.75 0.88
CA LEU A 24 -9.39 12.24 1.44
C LEU A 24 -8.18 13.10 1.05
N TRP A 25 -8.18 13.67 -0.15
CA TRP A 25 -7.13 14.56 -0.63
C TRP A 25 -7.18 15.91 0.06
N THR A 26 -8.37 16.50 0.18
CA THR A 26 -8.56 17.77 0.91
C THR A 26 -8.13 17.65 2.37
N GLU A 27 -8.47 16.55 3.05
CA GLU A 27 -8.01 16.25 4.40
C GLU A 27 -6.47 16.15 4.49
N ARG A 28 -5.84 15.49 3.51
CA ARG A 28 -4.38 15.34 3.44
C ARG A 28 -3.68 16.67 3.18
N PHE A 29 -4.21 17.49 2.27
CA PHE A 29 -3.68 18.83 2.01
C PHE A 29 -3.83 19.73 3.24
N TRP A 30 -4.98 19.68 3.90
CA TRP A 30 -5.22 20.41 5.15
C TRP A 30 -4.19 20.04 6.23
N ARG A 31 -3.98 18.74 6.48
CA ARG A 31 -2.96 18.27 7.43
C ARG A 31 -1.53 18.63 7.02
N ALA A 32 -1.23 18.62 5.73
CA ALA A 32 0.09 19.00 5.22
C ALA A 32 0.36 20.51 5.40
N ALA A 33 -0.68 21.35 5.32
CA ALA A 33 -0.59 22.78 5.54
C ALA A 33 -0.45 23.16 7.03
N THR A 34 -0.87 22.29 7.96
CA THR A 34 -0.72 22.54 9.40
C THR A 34 0.71 22.26 9.92
N PRO A 35 1.43 23.28 10.46
CA PRO A 35 2.86 23.16 10.82
C PRO A 35 3.18 22.11 11.90
N THR A 36 2.23 21.85 12.80
CA THR A 36 2.41 20.97 13.98
C THR A 36 2.73 19.52 13.62
N GLN A 37 2.36 19.07 12.42
CA GLN A 37 2.56 17.68 12.00
C GLN A 37 3.84 17.47 11.17
N GLN A 38 4.47 18.55 10.70
CA GLN A 38 5.74 18.49 9.97
C GLN A 38 6.89 17.99 10.86
N ALA A 39 6.80 18.18 12.18
CA ALA A 39 7.74 17.64 13.17
C ALA A 39 7.69 16.09 13.30
N LEU A 40 6.55 15.46 12.97
CA LEU A 40 6.40 13.99 12.97
C LEU A 40 6.84 13.34 11.65
N ASN A 41 7.18 14.13 10.62
CA ASN A 41 7.62 13.64 9.30
C ASN A 41 9.06 13.09 9.25
N SER A 42 9.69 12.86 10.40
CA SER A 42 10.89 11.99 10.48
C SER A 42 10.61 10.54 10.04
N LYS A 43 9.33 10.18 9.83
CA LYS A 43 8.89 8.95 9.14
C LYS A 43 9.59 8.78 7.79
N PHE A 44 9.89 9.88 7.09
CA PHE A 44 10.69 9.92 5.88
C PHE A 44 12.21 10.07 6.13
N SER A 45 12.79 9.49 7.19
CA SER A 45 14.19 9.03 7.13
C SER A 45 14.28 7.62 6.52
N ALA A 46 13.40 7.34 5.54
CA ALA A 46 13.50 6.15 4.73
C ALA A 46 14.76 6.27 3.85
N VAL A 47 15.49 5.16 3.69
CA VAL A 47 16.59 5.02 2.71
C VAL A 47 16.14 5.67 1.39
N ARG A 48 17.00 6.46 0.75
CA ARG A 48 16.68 7.29 -0.43
C ARG A 48 15.80 6.54 -1.45
N THR A 49 16.12 5.28 -1.72
CA THR A 49 15.35 4.36 -2.58
C THR A 49 13.88 4.22 -2.19
N ARG A 50 13.57 4.03 -0.90
CA ARG A 50 12.19 3.88 -0.43
C ARG A 50 11.39 5.18 -0.58
N LYS A 51 12.02 6.34 -0.43
CA LYS A 51 11.34 7.62 -0.71
C LYS A 51 10.96 7.73 -2.18
N ILE A 52 11.89 7.38 -3.06
CA ILE A 52 11.67 7.42 -4.51
C ILE A 52 10.53 6.47 -4.89
N ILE A 53 10.54 5.22 -4.39
CA ILE A 53 9.46 4.25 -4.67
C ILE A 53 8.10 4.78 -4.20
N ILE A 54 8.02 5.32 -2.97
CA ILE A 54 6.78 5.88 -2.44
C ILE A 54 6.32 7.09 -3.27
N LEU A 55 7.24 7.97 -3.66
CA LEU A 55 6.93 9.13 -4.49
C LEU A 55 6.40 8.70 -5.86
N LEU A 56 7.08 7.77 -6.53
CA LEU A 56 6.65 7.22 -7.81
C LEU A 56 5.27 6.55 -7.70
N HIS A 57 5.05 5.78 -6.63
CA HIS A 57 3.75 5.15 -6.36
C HIS A 57 2.63 6.20 -6.25
N ILE A 58 2.85 7.26 -5.45
CA ILE A 58 1.87 8.32 -5.25
C ILE A 58 1.64 9.09 -6.56
N LEU A 59 2.70 9.51 -7.26
CA LEU A 59 2.58 10.25 -8.51
C LEU A 59 1.90 9.41 -9.60
N GLY A 60 2.26 8.14 -9.71
CA GLY A 60 1.64 7.18 -10.63
C GLY A 60 0.15 7.01 -10.35
N GLY A 61 -0.23 6.78 -9.09
CA GLY A 61 -1.64 6.66 -8.70
C GLY A 61 -2.44 7.94 -8.90
N VAL A 62 -1.88 9.12 -8.60
CA VAL A 62 -2.54 10.41 -8.83
C VAL A 62 -2.80 10.64 -10.33
N LEU A 63 -1.78 10.44 -11.16
CA LEU A 63 -1.92 10.59 -12.60
C LEU A 63 -2.90 9.57 -13.17
N GLU A 64 -2.88 8.33 -12.70
CA GLU A 64 -3.84 7.29 -13.08
C GLU A 64 -5.28 7.70 -12.76
N ILE A 65 -5.55 8.24 -11.58
CA ILE A 65 -6.90 8.66 -11.16
C ILE A 65 -7.37 9.87 -11.98
N ILE A 66 -6.52 10.89 -12.16
CA ILE A 66 -6.86 12.10 -12.92
C ILE A 66 -7.08 11.76 -14.40
N MET A 67 -6.15 11.05 -15.01
CA MET A 67 -6.24 10.69 -16.43
C MET A 67 -7.31 9.64 -16.67
N GLY A 68 -7.58 8.77 -15.70
CA GLY A 68 -8.71 7.85 -15.71
C GLY A 68 -10.04 8.60 -15.73
N ALA A 69 -10.16 9.70 -14.99
CA ALA A 69 -11.37 10.53 -15.00
C ALA A 69 -11.56 11.14 -16.38
N VAL A 70 -10.51 11.80 -16.91
CA VAL A 70 -10.53 12.38 -18.26
C VAL A 70 -10.88 11.31 -19.29
N ALA A 71 -10.25 10.15 -19.22
CA ALA A 71 -10.51 9.01 -20.11
C ALA A 71 -11.97 8.54 -20.03
N PHE A 72 -12.54 8.45 -18.84
CA PHE A 72 -13.94 8.05 -18.64
C PHE A 72 -14.92 9.06 -19.26
N PHE A 73 -14.69 10.36 -19.07
CA PHE A 73 -15.58 11.41 -19.56
C PHE A 73 -15.46 11.67 -21.06
N THR A 74 -14.24 11.62 -21.60
CA THR A 74 -13.98 12.04 -22.98
C THR A 74 -13.77 10.86 -23.92
N MET A 75 -13.53 9.65 -23.42
CA MET A 75 -13.01 8.50 -24.17
C MET A 75 -11.81 8.86 -25.04
N SER A 76 -10.96 9.77 -24.56
CA SER A 76 -9.75 10.16 -25.28
C SER A 76 -8.75 9.00 -25.27
N PRO A 77 -8.29 8.51 -26.43
CA PRO A 77 -7.30 7.43 -26.49
C PRO A 77 -6.01 7.80 -25.74
N ILE A 78 -5.59 9.06 -25.81
CA ILE A 78 -4.40 9.57 -25.11
C ILE A 78 -4.56 9.43 -23.59
N ALA A 79 -5.72 9.83 -23.06
CA ALA A 79 -5.99 9.73 -21.63
C ALA A 79 -6.04 8.26 -21.17
N ILE A 80 -6.62 7.37 -21.99
CA ILE A 80 -6.63 5.93 -21.76
C ILE A 80 -5.19 5.39 -21.71
N TYR A 81 -4.34 5.71 -22.71
CA TYR A 81 -2.96 5.25 -22.73
C TYR A 81 -2.14 5.74 -21.53
N ILE A 82 -2.32 6.99 -21.11
CA ILE A 82 -1.63 7.51 -19.93
C ILE A 82 -2.11 6.78 -18.67
N THR A 83 -3.42 6.55 -18.52
CA THR A 83 -3.99 5.77 -17.40
C THR A 83 -3.38 4.37 -17.34
N LEU A 84 -3.33 3.66 -18.47
CA LEU A 84 -2.77 2.31 -18.56
C LEU A 84 -1.26 2.29 -18.30
N PHE A 85 -0.52 3.28 -18.79
CA PHE A 85 0.91 3.42 -18.53
C PHE A 85 1.16 3.67 -17.03
N CYS A 86 0.45 4.60 -16.40
CA CYS A 86 0.55 4.86 -14.98
C CYS A 86 0.21 3.60 -14.17
N CYS A 87 -0.86 2.89 -14.52
CA CYS A 87 -1.27 1.64 -13.89
C CYS A 87 -0.17 0.56 -13.97
N LEU A 88 0.28 0.21 -15.18
CA LEU A 88 1.13 -0.95 -15.44
C LEU A 88 2.61 -0.70 -15.21
N ALA A 89 3.11 0.50 -15.53
CA ALA A 89 4.55 0.81 -15.50
C ALA A 89 4.99 1.48 -14.20
N ILE A 90 4.09 2.16 -13.47
CA ILE A 90 4.45 2.94 -12.29
C ILE A 90 3.75 2.43 -11.04
N HIS A 91 2.42 2.49 -11.02
CA HIS A 91 1.62 2.25 -9.82
C HIS A 91 1.66 0.78 -9.39
N THR A 92 1.45 -0.16 -10.31
CA THR A 92 1.50 -1.61 -10.01
C THR A 92 2.89 -2.07 -9.58
N PRO A 93 4.00 -1.79 -10.31
CA PRO A 93 5.32 -2.28 -9.92
C PRO A 93 5.77 -1.73 -8.57
N THR A 94 5.51 -0.44 -8.30
CA THR A 94 5.80 0.15 -6.99
C THR A 94 4.95 -0.47 -5.88
N SER A 95 3.68 -0.80 -6.15
CA SER A 95 2.81 -1.54 -5.21
C SER A 95 3.39 -2.90 -4.86
N ILE A 96 3.82 -3.69 -5.85
CA ILE A 96 4.44 -5.02 -5.65
C ILE A 96 5.67 -4.91 -4.75
N ILE A 97 6.55 -3.93 -5.01
CA ILE A 97 7.76 -3.70 -4.20
C ILE A 97 7.41 -3.31 -2.75
N MET A 98 6.27 -2.65 -2.54
CA MET A 98 5.79 -2.21 -1.23
C MET A 98 5.00 -3.30 -0.47
N THR A 99 4.36 -4.25 -1.17
CA THR A 99 3.50 -5.30 -0.58
C THR A 99 4.15 -6.10 0.56
N PRO A 100 5.43 -6.51 0.51
CA PRO A 100 6.03 -7.24 1.63
C PRO A 100 6.08 -6.44 2.93
N LYS A 101 5.91 -5.12 2.90
CA LYS A 101 6.05 -4.20 4.04
C LYS A 101 4.71 -3.64 4.53
N VAL A 102 3.59 -4.25 4.14
CA VAL A 102 2.25 -3.84 4.57
C VAL A 102 2.05 -4.09 6.08
N TYR A 103 1.22 -3.25 6.68
CA TYR A 103 0.79 -3.38 8.07
C TYR A 103 -0.38 -4.38 8.19
N GLY A 104 -0.76 -4.74 9.41
CA GLY A 104 -1.84 -5.69 9.70
C GLY A 104 -1.38 -7.15 9.71
N ALA A 105 -2.34 -8.08 9.69
CA ALA A 105 -2.09 -9.49 9.81
C ALA A 105 -1.42 -10.00 8.54
N ARG A 106 -0.09 -9.99 8.51
CA ARG A 106 0.71 -10.13 7.29
C ARG A 106 0.36 -11.38 6.47
N ARG A 107 -0.03 -12.47 7.12
CA ARG A 107 -0.48 -13.72 6.45
C ARG A 107 -1.77 -13.56 5.65
N LEU A 108 -2.64 -12.62 6.02
CA LEU A 108 -3.86 -12.28 5.29
C LEU A 108 -3.65 -11.09 4.37
N MET A 109 -2.89 -10.10 4.82
CA MET A 109 -2.69 -8.84 4.11
C MET A 109 -1.89 -9.03 2.82
N VAL A 110 -0.78 -9.76 2.87
CA VAL A 110 0.06 -9.98 1.68
C VAL A 110 -0.73 -10.63 0.53
N PRO A 111 -1.43 -11.76 0.70
CA PRO A 111 -2.20 -12.36 -0.39
C PRO A 111 -3.38 -11.48 -0.82
N ALA A 112 -4.04 -10.76 0.10
CA ALA A 112 -5.12 -9.84 -0.25
C ALA A 112 -4.62 -8.70 -1.15
N TYR A 113 -3.46 -8.11 -0.83
CA TYR A 113 -2.82 -7.10 -1.67
C TYR A 113 -2.40 -7.67 -3.03
N ILE A 114 -1.82 -8.87 -3.07
CA ILE A 114 -1.46 -9.52 -4.33
C ILE A 114 -2.69 -9.74 -5.21
N ALA A 115 -3.81 -10.20 -4.62
CA ALA A 115 -5.06 -10.39 -5.35
C ALA A 115 -5.59 -9.07 -5.92
N CYS A 116 -5.59 -7.98 -5.14
CA CYS A 116 -6.00 -6.65 -5.62
C CYS A 116 -5.09 -6.14 -6.74
N ILE A 117 -3.77 -6.29 -6.59
CA ILE A 117 -2.79 -5.88 -7.61
C ILE A 117 -2.99 -6.68 -8.90
N ALA A 118 -3.16 -8.00 -8.79
CA ALA A 118 -3.38 -8.86 -9.95
C ALA A 118 -4.69 -8.51 -10.68
N LEU A 119 -5.75 -8.25 -9.92
CA LEU A 119 -7.03 -7.79 -10.47
C LEU A 119 -6.89 -6.46 -11.20
N HIS A 120 -6.14 -5.53 -10.62
CA HIS A 120 -5.91 -4.22 -11.21
C HIS A 120 -5.19 -4.32 -12.56
N VAL A 121 -4.11 -5.12 -12.61
CA VAL A 121 -3.37 -5.44 -13.84
C VAL A 121 -4.26 -6.12 -14.87
N TYR A 122 -5.07 -7.09 -14.45
CA TYR A 122 -6.00 -7.78 -15.33
C TYR A 122 -6.98 -6.81 -15.99
N CYS A 123 -7.63 -5.93 -15.22
CA CYS A 123 -8.53 -4.92 -15.75
C CYS A 123 -7.81 -3.97 -16.73
N ALA A 124 -6.58 -3.53 -16.41
CA ALA A 124 -5.80 -2.67 -17.30
C ALA A 124 -5.42 -3.37 -18.62
N ILE A 125 -5.01 -4.64 -18.58
CA ILE A 125 -4.73 -5.43 -19.79
C ILE A 125 -6.00 -5.60 -20.63
N MET A 126 -7.14 -5.90 -20.01
CA MET A 126 -8.41 -6.03 -20.72
C MET A 126 -8.86 -4.71 -21.33
N THR A 127 -8.65 -3.59 -20.65
CA THR A 127 -8.86 -2.24 -21.20
C THR A 127 -7.99 -2.01 -22.42
N PHE A 128 -6.69 -2.35 -22.35
CA PHE A 128 -5.78 -2.22 -23.49
C PHE A 128 -6.23 -3.06 -24.69
N LYS A 129 -6.63 -4.32 -24.46
CA LYS A 129 -7.05 -5.26 -25.51
C LYS A 129 -8.37 -4.88 -26.19
N THR A 130 -9.34 -4.43 -25.41
CA THR A 130 -10.72 -4.23 -25.89
C THR A 130 -11.06 -2.77 -26.17
N PHE A 131 -10.27 -1.83 -25.62
CA PHE A 131 -10.55 -0.39 -25.65
C PHE A 131 -11.97 -0.03 -25.18
N CYS A 132 -12.54 -0.86 -24.31
CA CYS A 132 -13.91 -0.76 -23.85
C CYS A 132 -13.98 0.08 -22.56
N GLY A 133 -14.91 1.05 -22.52
CA GLY A 133 -15.12 1.91 -21.35
C GLY A 133 -15.52 1.15 -20.09
N MET A 134 -16.11 -0.04 -20.23
CA MET A 134 -16.47 -0.92 -19.11
C MET A 134 -15.22 -1.42 -18.36
N TRP A 135 -14.21 -1.89 -19.09
CA TRP A 135 -12.94 -2.34 -18.49
C TRP A 135 -12.13 -1.17 -17.95
N LEU A 136 -12.14 -0.02 -18.63
CA LEU A 136 -11.53 1.21 -18.14
C LEU A 136 -12.13 1.60 -16.78
N THR A 137 -13.46 1.58 -16.67
CA THR A 137 -14.17 1.88 -15.43
C THR A 137 -13.77 0.90 -14.31
N ALA A 138 -13.66 -0.39 -14.63
CA ALA A 138 -13.20 -1.40 -13.68
C ALA A 138 -11.75 -1.15 -13.21
N THR A 139 -10.83 -0.81 -14.12
CA THR A 139 -9.46 -0.41 -13.77
C THR A 139 -9.47 0.74 -12.78
N ILE A 140 -10.23 1.81 -13.08
CA ILE A 140 -10.32 2.98 -12.21
C ILE A 140 -10.93 2.62 -10.85
N ILE A 141 -12.01 1.84 -10.80
CA ILE A 141 -12.64 1.42 -9.54
C ILE A 141 -11.66 0.62 -8.67
N VAL A 142 -10.92 -0.32 -9.26
CA VAL A 142 -9.94 -1.12 -8.52
C VAL A 142 -8.81 -0.23 -7.97
N ALA A 143 -8.36 0.79 -8.72
CA ALA A 143 -7.40 1.79 -8.21
C ALA A 143 -7.90 2.51 -6.95
N HIS A 144 -9.21 2.76 -6.84
CA HIS A 144 -9.83 3.42 -5.68
C HIS A 144 -10.02 2.49 -4.46
N THR A 145 -9.67 1.21 -4.54
CA THR A 145 -9.77 0.29 -3.39
C THR A 145 -9.08 0.87 -2.15
N TYR A 146 -7.93 1.54 -2.32
CA TYR A 146 -7.21 2.15 -1.21
C TYR A 146 -7.95 3.32 -0.52
N ALA A 147 -8.80 4.05 -1.25
CA ALA A 147 -9.66 5.08 -0.68
C ALA A 147 -10.63 4.46 0.34
N PHE A 148 -11.28 3.36 -0.05
CA PHE A 148 -12.17 2.59 0.84
C PHE A 148 -11.44 1.99 2.04
N VAL A 149 -10.20 1.51 1.86
CA VAL A 149 -9.38 1.06 3.00
C VAL A 149 -9.27 2.14 4.06
N ARG A 150 -9.04 3.40 3.67
CA ARG A 150 -8.94 4.51 4.62
C ARG A 150 -10.26 4.81 5.31
N ILE A 151 -11.35 4.82 4.56
CA ILE A 151 -12.68 5.11 5.08
C ILE A 151 -13.08 4.04 6.10
N PHE A 152 -12.96 2.76 5.74
CA PHE A 152 -13.28 1.66 6.65
C PHE A 152 -12.34 1.62 7.84
N TYR A 153 -11.05 1.95 7.67
CA TYR A 153 -10.12 2.02 8.79
C TYR A 153 -10.53 3.12 9.80
N VAL A 154 -10.87 4.31 9.32
CA VAL A 154 -11.34 5.41 10.18
C VAL A 154 -12.65 5.02 10.86
N LEU A 155 -13.60 4.42 10.13
CA LEU A 155 -14.89 4.00 10.66
C LEU A 155 -14.72 2.95 11.77
N LEU A 156 -13.98 1.87 11.50
CA LEU A 156 -13.72 0.79 12.46
C LEU A 156 -12.95 1.27 13.70
N ASN A 157 -12.01 2.21 13.51
CA ASN A 157 -11.29 2.82 14.63
C ASN A 157 -12.18 3.76 15.45
N TRP A 158 -13.12 4.46 14.83
CA TRP A 158 -14.07 5.34 15.53
C TRP A 158 -15.11 4.54 16.33
N THR A 159 -15.64 3.46 15.75
CA THR A 159 -16.62 2.60 16.42
C THR A 159 -15.98 1.59 17.38
N ASN A 160 -14.66 1.42 17.30
CA ASN A 160 -13.88 0.45 18.08
C ASN A 160 -14.44 -0.98 17.98
N THR A 161 -14.98 -1.36 16.82
CA THR A 161 -15.69 -2.64 16.65
C THR A 161 -14.75 -3.84 16.67
N THR A 162 -13.51 -3.67 16.20
CA THR A 162 -12.54 -4.75 16.00
C THR A 162 -11.14 -4.32 16.43
N PRO A 163 -10.93 -4.08 17.74
CA PRO A 163 -9.69 -3.51 18.25
C PRO A 163 -8.49 -4.38 17.91
N GLY A 164 -7.48 -3.79 17.27
CA GLY A 164 -6.23 -4.44 16.87
C GLY A 164 -6.19 -4.99 15.45
N CYS A 165 -7.33 -5.25 14.82
CA CYS A 165 -7.43 -5.82 13.47
C CYS A 165 -8.18 -4.90 12.47
N GLU A 166 -8.39 -3.64 12.83
CA GLU A 166 -9.16 -2.66 12.06
C GLU A 166 -8.60 -2.50 10.64
N TYR A 167 -7.26 -2.48 10.51
CA TYR A 167 -6.63 -2.30 9.20
C TYR A 167 -6.82 -3.50 8.29
N THR A 168 -6.72 -4.72 8.82
CA THR A 168 -6.92 -5.94 8.03
C THR A 168 -8.36 -6.05 7.57
N ILE A 169 -9.31 -5.82 8.46
CA ILE A 169 -10.74 -5.86 8.14
C ILE A 169 -11.09 -4.75 7.15
N ALA A 170 -10.53 -3.55 7.29
CA ALA A 170 -10.73 -2.46 6.33
C ALA A 170 -10.28 -2.84 4.91
N VAL A 171 -9.17 -3.58 4.75
CA VAL A 171 -8.71 -4.06 3.45
C VAL A 171 -9.65 -5.11 2.86
N LEU A 172 -10.11 -6.06 3.67
CA LEU A 172 -11.06 -7.08 3.21
C LEU A 172 -12.39 -6.46 2.79
N LEU A 173 -12.92 -5.50 3.57
CA LEU A 173 -14.15 -4.77 3.24
C LEU A 173 -13.99 -3.90 1.98
N ALA A 174 -12.83 -3.25 1.81
CA ALA A 174 -12.55 -2.47 0.62
C ALA A 174 -12.54 -3.34 -0.64
N GLY A 175 -11.88 -4.50 -0.60
CA GLY A 175 -11.91 -5.46 -1.71
C GLY A 175 -13.32 -6.00 -1.98
N ALA A 176 -14.07 -6.34 -0.92
CA ALA A 176 -15.47 -6.79 -1.06
C ALA A 176 -16.36 -5.73 -1.71
N MET A 177 -16.08 -4.44 -1.48
CA MET A 177 -16.81 -3.32 -2.07
C MET A 177 -16.46 -3.10 -3.54
N THR A 178 -15.18 -3.21 -3.94
CA THR A 178 -14.73 -2.87 -5.30
C THR A 178 -14.81 -4.02 -6.29
N ILE A 179 -14.58 -5.27 -5.86
CA ILE A 179 -14.55 -6.46 -6.74
C ILE A 179 -15.84 -6.67 -7.57
N PRO A 180 -17.05 -6.50 -7.01
CA PRO A 180 -18.30 -6.75 -7.75
C PRO A 180 -18.48 -5.88 -9.01
N TYR A 181 -17.78 -4.75 -9.10
CA TYR A 181 -17.86 -3.83 -10.25
C TYR A 181 -16.94 -4.23 -11.42
N VAL A 182 -16.19 -5.32 -11.29
CA VAL A 182 -15.42 -5.88 -12.41
C VAL A 182 -16.38 -6.68 -13.32
N PRO A 183 -16.37 -6.47 -14.65
CA PRO A 183 -17.35 -7.06 -15.57
C PRO A 183 -17.55 -8.58 -15.49
N THR A 184 -16.50 -9.32 -15.13
CA THR A 184 -16.53 -10.78 -14.97
C THR A 184 -16.83 -11.25 -13.55
N ALA A 185 -17.04 -10.33 -12.60
CA ALA A 185 -17.24 -10.61 -11.19
C ALA A 185 -18.71 -10.64 -10.75
N GLN A 186 -19.65 -10.40 -11.68
CA GLN A 186 -21.07 -10.20 -11.36
C GLN A 186 -21.77 -11.41 -10.71
N GLU A 187 -21.16 -12.59 -10.71
CA GLU A 187 -21.68 -13.79 -10.05
C GLU A 187 -21.00 -14.15 -8.72
N TYR A 188 -20.34 -13.20 -8.05
CA TYR A 188 -19.61 -13.42 -6.77
C TYR A 188 -18.40 -14.38 -6.85
N HIS A 189 -18.22 -15.12 -7.95
CA HIS A 189 -17.12 -16.07 -8.15
C HIS A 189 -15.75 -15.44 -7.93
N LEU A 190 -15.53 -14.21 -8.41
CA LEU A 190 -14.22 -13.58 -8.29
C LEU A 190 -13.87 -13.20 -6.85
N PHE A 191 -14.86 -12.75 -6.07
CA PHE A 191 -14.68 -12.49 -4.64
C PHE A 191 -14.40 -13.80 -3.89
N PHE A 192 -15.16 -14.85 -4.19
CA PHE A 192 -14.94 -16.18 -3.59
C PHE A 192 -13.55 -16.73 -3.93
N VAL A 193 -13.12 -16.63 -5.19
CA VAL A 193 -11.78 -17.02 -5.63
C VAL A 193 -10.69 -16.23 -4.90
N ALA A 194 -10.86 -14.92 -4.74
CA ALA A 194 -9.93 -14.10 -3.97
C ALA A 194 -9.85 -14.52 -2.50
N MET A 195 -11.00 -14.78 -1.86
CA MET A 195 -11.07 -15.25 -0.48
C MET A 195 -10.46 -16.66 -0.31
N LEU A 196 -10.71 -17.55 -1.27
CA LEU A 196 -10.11 -18.88 -1.30
C LEU A 196 -8.59 -18.81 -1.45
N PHE A 197 -8.09 -17.95 -2.33
CA PHE A 197 -6.65 -17.71 -2.49
C PHE A 197 -6.02 -17.21 -1.18
N ILE A 198 -6.66 -16.25 -0.50
CA ILE A 198 -6.20 -15.75 0.81
C ILE A 198 -6.17 -16.88 1.85
N ALA A 199 -7.24 -17.70 1.90
CA ALA A 199 -7.33 -18.82 2.84
C ALA A 199 -6.25 -19.88 2.59
N ILE A 200 -6.01 -20.26 1.33
CA ILE A 200 -4.95 -21.19 0.94
C ILE A 200 -3.57 -20.63 1.32
N TYR A 201 -3.29 -19.38 0.97
CA TYR A 201 -2.01 -18.75 1.30
C TYR A 201 -1.77 -18.71 2.82
N ALA A 202 -2.77 -18.31 3.59
CA ALA A 202 -2.69 -18.26 5.04
C ALA A 202 -2.45 -19.65 5.65
N SER A 203 -3.09 -20.68 5.10
CA SER A 203 -2.94 -22.07 5.52
C SER A 203 -1.53 -22.60 5.24
N ILE A 204 -1.02 -22.42 4.02
CA ILE A 204 0.35 -22.80 3.63
C ILE A 204 1.37 -22.05 4.47
N SER A 205 1.21 -20.74 4.65
CA SER A 205 2.13 -19.93 5.47
C SER A 205 2.18 -20.41 6.92
N SER A 206 1.03 -20.82 7.47
CA SER A 206 0.95 -21.35 8.83
C SER A 206 1.59 -22.75 8.93
N ALA A 207 1.37 -23.62 7.95
CA ALA A 207 2.03 -24.92 7.87
C ALA A 207 3.56 -24.79 7.78
N VAL A 208 4.07 -23.90 6.92
CA VAL A 208 5.51 -23.62 6.81
C VAL A 208 6.08 -23.06 8.12
N SER A 209 5.34 -22.20 8.83
CA SER A 209 5.76 -21.71 10.14
C SER A 209 5.90 -22.83 11.15
N TYR A 210 4.92 -23.73 11.20
CA TYR A 210 4.91 -24.89 12.10
C TYR A 210 6.08 -25.82 11.81
N LEU A 211 6.27 -26.21 10.54
CA LEU A 211 7.37 -27.09 10.14
C LEU A 211 8.76 -26.52 10.47
N LYS A 212 8.92 -25.19 10.40
CA LYS A 212 10.20 -24.54 10.69
C LYS A 212 10.48 -24.31 12.17
N ASN A 213 9.47 -24.09 12.99
CA ASN A 213 9.66 -23.62 14.38
C ASN A 213 9.07 -24.57 15.43
N GLY A 214 8.34 -25.62 15.04
CA GLY A 214 7.56 -26.47 15.96
C GLY A 214 6.30 -25.80 16.52
N GLU A 215 6.04 -24.54 16.16
CA GLU A 215 4.89 -23.75 16.61
C GLU A 215 4.37 -22.83 15.50
N ILE A 216 3.06 -22.57 15.51
CA ILE A 216 2.46 -21.53 14.66
C ILE A 216 2.66 -20.20 15.37
N LYS A 217 3.65 -19.42 14.94
CA LYS A 217 3.78 -18.05 15.43
C LYS A 217 2.55 -17.25 15.01
N PRO A 218 1.83 -16.60 15.94
CA PRO A 218 0.73 -15.73 15.57
C PRO A 218 1.24 -14.60 14.68
N SER A 219 0.43 -14.21 13.71
CA SER A 219 0.72 -13.01 12.92
C SER A 219 0.55 -11.81 13.84
N GLU A 220 1.64 -11.27 14.40
CA GLU A 220 1.57 -10.07 15.22
C GLU A 220 1.05 -8.89 14.39
N GLU A 221 -0.21 -8.53 14.60
CA GLU A 221 -0.72 -7.22 14.24
C GLU A 221 -0.16 -6.21 15.23
N THR A 222 0.88 -5.49 14.82
CA THR A 222 1.28 -4.31 15.59
C THR A 222 0.37 -3.16 15.15
N PRO A 223 -0.44 -2.58 16.07
CA PRO A 223 -1.24 -1.41 15.74
C PRO A 223 -0.39 -0.32 15.09
N ILE A 224 -0.90 0.35 14.06
CA ILE A 224 -0.14 1.33 13.28
C ILE A 224 0.53 2.40 14.17
N PRO A 225 -0.13 2.95 15.21
CA PRO A 225 0.52 3.90 16.12
C PRO A 225 1.73 3.31 16.86
N ILE A 226 1.60 2.08 17.36
CA ILE A 226 2.65 1.36 18.09
C ILE A 226 3.81 1.00 17.15
N ALA A 227 3.51 0.52 15.95
CA ALA A 227 4.50 0.22 14.92
C ALA A 227 5.32 1.47 14.55
N ASN A 228 4.66 2.62 14.42
CA ASN A 228 5.31 3.90 14.16
C ASN A 228 6.19 4.33 15.35
N ALA A 229 5.69 4.23 16.59
CA ALA A 229 6.45 4.58 17.79
C ALA A 229 7.72 3.72 17.96
N ARG A 230 7.60 2.39 17.75
CA ARG A 230 8.75 1.47 17.77
C ARG A 230 9.79 1.85 16.73
N LEU A 231 9.37 2.20 15.51
CA LEU A 231 10.27 2.62 14.43
C LEU A 231 11.01 3.92 14.75
N VAL A 232 10.32 4.90 15.35
CA VAL A 232 10.93 6.16 15.80
C VAL A 232 11.98 5.91 16.88
N ARG A 233 11.67 5.11 17.90
CA ARG A 233 12.61 4.74 18.97
C ARG A 233 13.85 4.03 18.44
N LYS A 234 13.67 3.03 17.56
CA LYS A 234 14.78 2.29 16.93
C LYS A 234 15.73 3.21 16.15
N ARG A 235 15.19 4.25 15.50
CA ARG A 235 15.99 5.24 14.76
C ARG A 235 16.71 6.22 15.66
N ALA A 236 16.06 6.68 16.74
CA ALA A 236 16.70 7.54 17.73
C ALA A 236 17.93 6.84 18.33
N ALA A 237 17.77 5.57 18.75
CA ALA A 237 18.87 4.75 19.26
C ALA A 237 20.00 4.57 18.23
N LYS A 238 19.68 4.34 16.95
CA LYS A 238 20.68 4.23 15.88
C LYS A 238 21.48 5.52 15.71
N ARG A 239 20.81 6.68 15.69
CA ARG A 239 21.46 7.99 15.55
C ARG A 239 22.36 8.30 16.75
N GLU A 240 21.93 7.94 17.96
CA GLU A 240 22.75 8.08 19.16
C GLU A 240 24.00 7.20 19.09
N ALA A 241 23.88 5.96 18.59
CA ALA A 241 25.03 5.09 18.37
C ALA A 241 26.00 5.66 17.31
N GLU A 242 25.49 6.14 16.17
CA GLU A 242 26.30 6.77 15.11
C GLU A 242 27.04 8.02 15.62
N LYS A 243 26.38 8.85 16.45
CA LYS A 243 27.03 10.00 17.09
C LYS A 243 28.12 9.60 18.07
N ARG A 244 27.91 8.55 18.87
CA ARG A 244 28.95 8.03 19.78
C ARG A 244 30.17 7.58 19.00
N VAL A 245 30.00 6.80 17.94
CA VAL A 245 31.11 6.36 17.07
C VAL A 245 31.87 7.56 16.47
N SER A 246 31.14 8.59 16.01
CA SER A 246 31.77 9.82 15.49
C SER A 246 32.56 10.61 16.54
N ASN A 247 32.11 10.62 17.79
CA ASN A 247 32.75 11.40 18.87
C ASN A 247 33.99 10.70 19.45
N TYR A 248 34.07 9.37 19.39
CA TYR A 248 35.21 8.61 19.91
C TYR A 248 36.33 8.39 18.88
N GLY A 249 36.28 9.05 17.71
CA GLY A 249 37.38 9.07 16.75
C GLY A 249 37.85 7.67 16.35
N THR A 250 36.95 6.80 15.93
CA THR A 250 37.36 5.48 15.44
C THR A 250 37.95 5.63 14.03
N VAL A 251 39.27 5.57 13.92
CA VAL A 251 39.98 5.30 12.66
C VAL A 251 39.67 3.85 12.30
N VAL A 252 38.76 3.63 11.34
CA VAL A 252 38.50 2.29 10.80
C VAL A 252 39.62 1.97 9.82
N ILE A 253 40.57 1.13 10.24
CA ILE A 253 41.54 0.52 9.32
C ILE A 253 40.82 -0.71 8.72
N GLU A 254 40.39 -0.62 7.47
CA GLU A 254 39.90 -1.78 6.71
C GLU A 254 41.08 -2.68 6.38
N THR A 255 41.33 -3.69 7.21
CA THR A 255 42.14 -4.85 6.80
C THR A 255 41.20 -5.90 6.23
N GLY A 256 41.34 -6.17 4.94
CA GLY A 256 40.56 -7.16 4.23
C GLY A 256 40.75 -8.58 4.78
N LEU A 257 39.67 -9.34 4.64
CA LEU A 257 39.46 -10.74 4.98
C LEU A 257 39.24 -11.01 6.49
N ASP A 258 38.02 -11.48 6.73
CA ASP A 258 37.44 -12.02 7.96
C ASP A 258 36.87 -10.99 8.96
N ASN A 259 35.53 -10.93 8.95
CA ASN A 259 34.67 -9.99 9.68
C ASN A 259 34.65 -10.22 11.20
N GLU A 260 35.77 -10.04 11.89
CA GLU A 260 35.79 -9.80 13.33
C GLU A 260 36.20 -8.36 13.62
N VAL A 261 35.23 -7.54 14.01
CA VAL A 261 35.48 -6.16 14.45
C VAL A 261 36.03 -6.22 15.88
N LEU A 262 37.34 -6.31 16.01
CA LEU A 262 38.05 -6.16 17.28
C LEU A 262 38.10 -4.67 17.65
N VAL A 263 37.25 -4.27 18.60
CA VAL A 263 37.28 -2.92 19.19
C VAL A 263 38.39 -2.89 20.24
N THR A 264 39.53 -2.32 19.91
CA THR A 264 40.58 -2.04 20.90
C THR A 264 40.21 -0.79 21.69
N PRO A 265 40.26 -0.82 23.04
CA PRO A 265 40.05 0.37 23.85
C PRO A 265 41.19 1.38 23.59
N PRO A 266 40.91 2.69 23.71
CA PRO A 266 41.93 3.73 23.52
C PRO A 266 43.08 3.49 24.50
N VAL A 267 44.28 3.41 23.95
CA VAL A 267 45.52 3.40 24.75
C VAL A 267 45.56 4.74 25.48
N MET A 268 45.34 4.70 26.79
CA MET A 268 45.56 5.85 27.66
C MET A 268 47.06 6.16 27.62
N GLY A 269 47.43 7.20 26.87
CA GLY A 269 48.78 7.75 26.91
C GLY A 269 49.08 8.22 28.33
N GLY A 270 50.24 7.79 28.84
CA GLY A 270 50.73 8.09 30.19
C GLY A 270 51.16 9.54 30.39
#